data_AF-A0A8I2ZS51-F1
#
_entry.id   AF-A0A8I2ZS51-F1
#
_cell.length_a   1.000
_cell.length_b   1.000
_cell.length_c   1.000
_cell.angle_alpha   90.00
_cell.angle_beta   90.00
_cell.angle_gamma   90.00
#
_symmetry.space_group_name_H-M   'P 1'
#
loop_
_entity.id
_entity.type
_entity.pdbx_description
1 polymer ?
#
loop_
_entity_poly.entity_id
_entity_poly.type
_entity_poly.pdbx_seq_one_letter_code
_entity_poly.pdbx_strand_id
1 'polypeptide(L)'
;MPAPGDQHSGNLANPFEEPQKRMTEYTAQQIATLQSRLEKQLGPEYISARAGPSGQKVHYIAAEKCIALANEVFGFNGWSSGIQNIQVDFVDEHPQTLKISLGLSVIVRVTLRDGTFHEDIGYGHIENCKGKAAAFEKAKKEGTTDALKRALRNFGNVLGNCIYDKDYLAKVTKLKPGPTKFDENKLHRHSDFAKKEEKEKEKEKEESLIKKEMADSLDDLLDADFDEMDFAINEEGHPDEIVLPPANNPSTTVPNQAINPQLKSAQNMQPPSRPMGRSVSAGNAGNMRGPQTPTQGAP
;
A
#
# COMPACT_ATOMS: atom_id res chain seq x y z
N MET A 1 7.17 -41.48 53.99
CA MET A 1 5.89 -40.84 53.67
C MET A 1 6.21 -39.53 52.94
N PRO A 2 5.73 -39.28 51.73
CA PRO A 2 5.93 -37.98 51.06
C PRO A 2 5.29 -36.86 51.88
N ALA A 3 5.91 -35.68 51.88
CA ALA A 3 5.50 -34.56 52.71
C ALA A 3 4.14 -33.98 52.27
N PRO A 4 3.31 -33.46 53.19
CA PRO A 4 2.08 -32.76 52.82
C PRO A 4 2.41 -31.56 51.91
N GLY A 5 1.97 -31.61 50.65
CA GLY A 5 2.26 -30.59 49.63
C GLY A 5 2.82 -31.14 48.32
N ASP A 6 3.39 -32.36 48.34
CA ASP A 6 3.92 -33.03 47.14
C ASP A 6 2.84 -33.54 46.16
N GLN A 7 1.56 -33.35 46.48
CA GLN A 7 0.42 -33.77 45.64
C GLN A 7 0.12 -32.78 44.50
N HIS A 8 0.75 -31.61 44.49
CA HIS A 8 0.51 -30.55 43.51
C HIS A 8 1.67 -30.32 42.52
N SER A 9 2.74 -31.12 42.58
CA SER A 9 3.85 -31.09 41.62
C SER A 9 3.59 -31.91 40.35
N GLY A 10 2.35 -32.36 40.16
CA GLY A 10 1.91 -33.09 38.97
C GLY A 10 1.66 -32.14 37.80
N ASN A 11 2.71 -31.81 37.05
CA ASN A 11 2.72 -31.45 35.62
C ASN A 11 1.52 -30.63 35.07
N LEU A 12 0.99 -29.68 35.84
CA LEU A 12 0.04 -28.68 35.35
C LEU A 12 0.87 -27.61 34.67
N ALA A 13 1.15 -27.80 33.38
CA ALA A 13 1.72 -26.77 32.54
C ALA A 13 0.91 -25.49 32.71
N ASN A 14 1.56 -24.41 33.13
CA ASN A 14 0.89 -23.17 33.50
C ASN A 14 0.12 -22.63 32.28
N PRO A 15 -1.23 -22.53 32.32
CA PRO A 15 -2.01 -22.02 31.20
C PRO A 15 -1.80 -20.53 30.93
N PHE A 16 -1.09 -19.82 31.82
CA PHE A 16 -0.69 -18.42 31.66
C PHE A 16 0.78 -18.25 31.24
N GLU A 17 1.55 -19.33 31.06
CA GLU A 17 2.86 -19.24 30.40
C GLU A 17 2.64 -19.05 28.90
N GLU A 18 3.24 -18.01 28.31
CA GLU A 18 3.23 -17.83 26.87
C GLU A 18 3.81 -19.09 26.22
N PRO A 19 3.10 -19.69 25.23
CA PRO A 19 3.61 -20.87 24.57
C PRO A 19 4.96 -20.53 23.96
N GLN A 20 6.02 -21.19 24.43
CA GLN A 20 7.36 -21.03 23.87
C GLN A 20 7.25 -21.27 22.36
N LYS A 21 7.38 -20.18 21.58
CA LYS A 21 7.35 -20.26 20.12
C LYS A 21 8.42 -21.28 19.73
N ARG A 22 8.00 -22.38 19.11
CA ARG A 22 8.92 -23.34 18.50
C ARG A 22 9.59 -22.63 17.32
N MET A 23 10.69 -21.95 17.61
CA MET A 23 11.54 -21.30 16.61
C MET A 23 12.17 -22.41 15.78
N THR A 24 11.87 -22.42 14.48
CA THR A 24 12.44 -23.40 13.56
C THR A 24 13.77 -22.85 13.05
N GLU A 25 14.87 -23.48 13.47
CA GLU A 25 16.20 -23.07 13.03
C GLU A 25 16.37 -23.30 11.52
N TYR A 26 17.08 -22.38 10.86
CA TYR A 26 17.46 -22.54 9.47
C TYR A 26 18.65 -23.49 9.33
N THR A 27 18.59 -24.39 8.35
CA THR A 27 19.76 -25.23 8.03
C THR A 27 20.86 -24.40 7.38
N ALA A 28 22.13 -24.79 7.49
CA ALA A 28 23.25 -24.06 6.89
C ALA A 28 23.07 -23.81 5.37
N GLN A 29 22.47 -24.76 4.66
CA GLN A 29 22.14 -24.62 3.23
C GLN A 29 21.04 -23.57 2.99
N GLN A 30 20.03 -23.53 3.86
CA GLN A 30 18.97 -22.50 3.80
C GLN A 30 19.54 -21.12 4.09
N ILE A 31 20.41 -20.98 5.10
CA ILE A 31 21.06 -19.71 5.43
C ILE A 31 21.88 -19.21 4.23
N ALA A 32 22.72 -20.06 3.63
CA ALA A 32 23.52 -19.68 2.46
C ALA A 32 22.64 -19.24 1.27
N THR A 33 21.52 -19.95 1.05
CA THR A 33 20.58 -19.61 -0.02
C THR A 33 19.86 -18.29 0.25
N LEU A 34 19.39 -18.07 1.48
CA LEU A 34 18.73 -16.84 1.89
C LEU A 34 19.69 -15.65 1.79
N GLN A 35 20.92 -15.81 2.29
CA GLN A 35 21.96 -14.79 2.21
C GLN A 35 22.21 -14.36 0.75
N SER A 36 22.41 -15.33 -0.15
CA SER A 36 22.62 -15.06 -1.57
C SER A 36 21.42 -14.36 -2.23
N ARG A 37 20.18 -14.67 -1.80
CA ARG A 37 18.98 -13.98 -2.29
C ARG A 37 18.88 -12.55 -1.76
N LEU A 38 19.15 -12.35 -0.47
CA LEU A 38 19.04 -11.06 0.22
C LEU A 38 20.08 -10.04 -0.27
N GLU A 39 21.26 -10.50 -0.70
CA GLU A 39 22.34 -9.65 -1.23
C GLU A 39 22.03 -9.07 -2.62
N LYS A 40 21.12 -9.68 -3.38
CA LYS A 40 20.75 -9.21 -4.73
C LYS A 40 20.14 -7.82 -4.67
N GLN A 41 20.47 -7.00 -5.66
CA GLN A 41 19.86 -5.68 -5.84
C GLN A 41 18.59 -5.80 -6.69
N LEU A 42 17.65 -4.89 -6.48
CA LEU A 42 16.39 -4.86 -7.22
C LEU A 42 16.59 -4.45 -8.68
N GLY A 43 15.73 -4.95 -9.56
CA GLY A 43 15.61 -4.45 -10.92
C GLY A 43 14.81 -3.13 -11.01
N PRO A 44 14.88 -2.41 -12.15
CA PRO A 44 14.11 -1.19 -12.37
C PRO A 44 12.59 -1.38 -12.26
N GLU A 45 12.08 -2.59 -12.45
CA GLU A 45 10.66 -2.96 -12.38
C GLU A 45 10.05 -2.82 -10.97
N TYR A 46 10.88 -2.84 -9.93
CA TYR A 46 10.42 -2.69 -8.54
C TYR A 46 10.48 -1.24 -8.04
N ILE A 47 11.14 -0.35 -8.78
CA ILE A 47 11.40 1.03 -8.35
C ILE A 47 10.41 1.98 -9.00
N SER A 48 9.65 2.67 -8.16
CA SER A 48 8.82 3.80 -8.54
C SER A 48 9.50 5.12 -8.17
N ALA A 49 9.11 6.22 -8.82
CA ALA A 49 9.63 7.55 -8.52
C ALA A 49 8.48 8.55 -8.38
N ARG A 50 8.56 9.42 -7.38
CA ARG A 50 7.66 10.57 -7.21
C ARG A 50 8.43 11.87 -7.16
N ALA A 51 7.76 12.99 -7.46
CA ALA A 51 8.30 14.30 -7.19
C ALA A 51 8.38 14.52 -5.67
N GLY A 52 9.58 14.84 -5.18
CA GLY A 52 9.84 15.18 -3.79
C GLY A 52 9.99 16.69 -3.59
N PRO A 53 10.30 17.10 -2.35
CA PRO A 53 10.61 18.48 -2.03
C PRO A 53 11.74 19.01 -2.91
N SER A 54 11.68 20.30 -3.26
CA SER A 54 12.70 20.97 -4.08
C SER A 54 12.87 20.40 -5.50
N GLY A 55 11.85 19.72 -6.03
CA GLY A 55 11.84 19.18 -7.39
C GLY A 55 12.73 17.93 -7.59
N GLN A 56 13.28 17.38 -6.51
CA GLN A 56 14.07 16.16 -6.56
C GLN A 56 13.17 14.94 -6.78
N LYS A 57 13.66 13.94 -7.52
CA LYS A 57 12.94 12.66 -7.66
C LYS A 57 13.25 11.78 -6.46
N VAL A 58 12.20 11.35 -5.76
CA VAL A 58 12.31 10.41 -4.64
C VAL A 58 11.91 9.04 -5.14
N HIS A 59 12.85 8.10 -5.07
CA HIS A 59 12.65 6.71 -5.42
C HIS A 59 12.05 5.95 -4.24
N TYR A 60 11.10 5.06 -4.52
CA TYR A 60 10.45 4.23 -3.51
C TYR A 60 10.00 2.91 -4.11
N ILE A 61 9.77 1.92 -3.24
CA ILE A 61 9.19 0.63 -3.61
C ILE A 61 7.74 0.62 -3.10
N ALA A 62 6.82 0.13 -3.94
CA ALA A 62 5.43 -0.04 -3.56
C ALA A 62 5.29 -1.16 -2.51
N ALA A 63 4.35 -1.00 -1.58
CA ALA A 63 4.17 -1.96 -0.49
C ALA A 63 3.82 -3.37 -0.97
N GLU A 64 2.96 -3.47 -1.99
CA GLU A 64 2.61 -4.75 -2.62
C GLU A 64 3.86 -5.50 -3.12
N LYS A 65 4.81 -4.78 -3.73
CA LYS A 65 6.08 -5.35 -4.18
C LYS A 65 6.95 -5.82 -3.00
N CYS A 66 7.06 -5.05 -1.93
CA CYS A 66 7.78 -5.48 -0.72
C CYS A 66 7.19 -6.75 -0.11
N ILE A 67 5.85 -6.85 -0.05
CA ILE A 67 5.14 -8.03 0.48
C ILE A 67 5.38 -9.24 -0.43
N ALA A 68 5.26 -9.07 -1.74
CA ALA A 68 5.51 -10.14 -2.71
C ALA A 68 6.96 -10.66 -2.63
N LEU A 69 7.94 -9.75 -2.52
CA LEU A 69 9.35 -10.10 -2.36
C LEU A 69 9.61 -10.83 -1.04
N ALA A 70 8.99 -10.38 0.07
CA ALA A 70 9.10 -11.08 1.35
C ALA A 70 8.53 -12.50 1.27
N ASN A 71 7.39 -12.68 0.60
CA ASN A 71 6.81 -14.00 0.33
C ASN A 71 7.68 -14.87 -0.58
N GLU A 72 8.39 -14.30 -1.55
CA GLU A 72 9.32 -15.04 -2.42
C GLU A 72 10.61 -15.46 -1.69
N VAL A 73 11.15 -14.57 -0.86
CA VAL A 73 12.42 -14.78 -0.16
C VAL A 73 12.22 -15.70 1.04
N PHE A 74 11.28 -15.38 1.93
CA PHE A 74 11.08 -16.12 3.18
C PHE A 74 10.02 -17.23 3.05
N GLY A 75 9.14 -17.16 2.06
CA GLY A 75 7.95 -18.00 1.97
C GLY A 75 6.75 -17.38 2.70
N PHE A 76 5.53 -17.74 2.31
CA PHE A 76 4.30 -17.21 2.90
C PHE A 76 4.18 -17.46 4.41
N ASN A 77 4.82 -18.53 4.92
CA ASN A 77 4.86 -18.91 6.34
C ASN A 77 6.21 -18.61 7.02
N GLY A 78 7.14 -17.96 6.31
CA GLY A 78 8.50 -17.71 6.80
C GLY A 78 8.67 -16.39 7.54
N TRP A 79 7.68 -15.50 7.46
CA TRP A 79 7.71 -14.18 8.07
C TRP A 79 6.31 -13.75 8.53
N SER A 80 6.27 -12.79 9.44
CA SER A 80 5.05 -12.16 9.95
C SER A 80 5.33 -10.70 10.27
N SER A 81 4.32 -9.85 10.21
CA SER A 81 4.40 -8.46 10.66
C SER A 81 3.36 -8.20 11.75
N GLY A 82 3.73 -7.37 12.72
CA GLY A 82 2.85 -6.97 13.81
C GLY A 82 3.07 -5.52 14.21
N ILE A 83 1.98 -4.76 14.30
CA ILE A 83 1.99 -3.39 14.80
C ILE A 83 2.24 -3.43 16.31
N GLN A 84 3.34 -2.84 16.76
CA GLN A 84 3.70 -2.79 18.18
C GLN A 84 3.04 -1.59 18.86
N ASN A 85 3.12 -0.42 18.22
CA ASN A 85 2.58 0.81 18.78
C ASN A 85 2.16 1.77 17.66
N ILE A 86 1.10 2.55 17.92
CA ILE A 86 0.68 3.68 17.09
C ILE A 86 0.59 4.89 18.02
N GLN A 87 1.45 5.88 17.80
CA GLN A 87 1.47 7.11 18.56
C GLN A 87 1.02 8.27 17.68
N VAL A 88 0.04 9.04 18.17
CA VAL A 88 -0.38 10.28 17.53
C VAL A 88 0.49 11.40 18.05
N ASP A 89 1.30 12.01 17.18
CA ASP A 89 2.29 13.00 17.58
C ASP A 89 1.69 14.40 17.67
N PHE A 90 0.82 14.77 16.72
CA PHE A 90 0.03 16.00 16.78
C PHE A 90 -1.28 15.88 16.03
N VAL A 91 -2.29 16.63 16.48
CA VAL A 91 -3.57 16.81 15.79
C VAL A 91 -3.95 18.27 15.89
N ASP A 92 -3.81 18.99 14.78
CA ASP A 92 -4.08 20.42 14.70
C ASP A 92 -5.33 20.66 13.85
N GLU A 93 -6.23 21.49 14.35
CA GLU A 93 -7.40 21.94 13.62
C GLU A 93 -7.27 23.44 13.34
N HIS A 94 -7.36 23.81 12.07
CA HIS A 94 -7.21 25.20 11.68
C HIS A 94 -8.48 25.99 12.07
N PRO A 95 -8.42 27.00 12.97
CA PRO A 95 -9.58 27.66 13.56
C PRO A 95 -10.58 28.30 12.58
N GLN A 96 -10.15 28.67 11.38
CA GLN A 96 -11.01 29.33 10.39
C GLN A 96 -11.55 28.37 9.32
N THR A 97 -10.76 27.35 8.97
CA THR A 97 -11.12 26.45 7.85
C THR A 97 -11.61 25.09 8.33
N LEU A 98 -11.51 24.79 9.64
CA LEU A 98 -11.80 23.51 10.27
C LEU A 98 -11.08 22.32 9.60
N LYS A 99 -9.99 22.62 8.88
CA LYS A 99 -9.15 21.62 8.25
C LYS A 99 -8.21 21.04 9.28
N ILE A 100 -8.00 19.74 9.19
CA ILE A 100 -7.21 18.98 10.14
C ILE A 100 -5.86 18.63 9.53
N SER A 101 -4.81 18.89 10.30
CA SER A 101 -3.46 18.42 10.06
C SER A 101 -3.10 17.43 11.16
N LEU A 102 -2.59 16.27 10.77
CA LEU A 102 -2.32 15.15 11.67
C LEU A 102 -1.00 14.49 11.29
N GLY A 103 -0.20 14.18 12.30
CA GLY A 103 0.99 13.35 12.18
C GLY A 103 0.96 12.22 13.20
N LEU A 104 1.34 11.02 12.77
CA LEU A 104 1.46 9.86 13.65
C LEU A 104 2.66 9.00 13.29
N SER A 105 3.26 8.42 14.32
CA SER A 105 4.35 7.47 14.25
C SER A 105 3.81 6.05 14.52
N VAL A 106 4.21 5.10 13.69
CA VAL A 106 3.84 3.67 13.83
C VAL A 106 5.10 2.83 13.98
N ILE A 107 5.14 1.96 14.98
CA ILE A 107 6.21 0.97 15.16
C ILE A 107 5.70 -0.38 14.67
N VAL A 108 6.38 -0.96 13.68
CA VAL A 108 6.08 -2.30 13.15
C VAL A 108 7.26 -3.22 13.39
N ARG A 109 6.97 -4.42 13.89
CA ARG A 109 7.91 -5.53 13.98
C ARG A 109 7.68 -6.51 12.84
N VAL A 110 8.74 -6.85 12.12
CA VAL A 110 8.76 -8.00 11.22
C VAL A 110 9.54 -9.13 11.88
N THR A 111 8.92 -10.30 12.03
CA THR A 111 9.49 -11.48 12.70
C THR A 111 9.55 -12.65 11.73
N LEU A 112 10.73 -13.27 11.59
CA LEU A 112 10.94 -14.47 10.79
C LEU A 112 10.58 -15.74 11.59
N ARG A 113 10.49 -16.89 10.91
CA ARG A 113 10.12 -18.18 11.53
C ARG A 113 11.14 -18.70 12.57
N ASP A 114 12.38 -18.24 12.47
CA ASP A 114 13.44 -18.54 13.44
C ASP A 114 13.36 -17.60 14.65
N GLY A 115 12.39 -16.67 14.68
CA GLY A 115 12.15 -15.67 15.71
C GLY A 115 13.09 -14.47 15.68
N THR A 116 14.00 -14.38 14.70
CA THR A 116 14.72 -13.11 14.44
C THR A 116 13.74 -12.04 14.01
N PHE A 117 13.97 -10.80 14.42
CA PHE A 117 13.08 -9.71 14.10
C PHE A 117 13.79 -8.39 13.92
N HIS A 118 13.17 -7.52 13.13
CA HIS A 118 13.54 -6.11 13.02
C HIS A 118 12.32 -5.24 13.25
N GLU A 119 12.54 -4.16 14.00
CA GLU A 119 11.55 -3.12 14.25
C GLU A 119 12.03 -1.83 13.59
N ASP A 120 11.10 -1.10 13.00
CA ASP A 120 11.35 0.25 12.51
C ASP A 120 10.10 1.10 12.67
N ILE A 121 10.30 2.41 12.61
CA ILE A 121 9.27 3.43 12.79
C ILE A 121 8.89 3.95 11.41
N GLY A 122 7.60 3.93 11.09
CA GLY A 122 7.02 4.60 9.93
C GLY A 122 6.28 5.85 10.34
N TYR A 123 6.16 6.79 9.41
CA TYR A 123 5.47 8.04 9.66
C TYR A 123 4.34 8.26 8.66
N GLY A 124 3.16 8.56 9.18
CA GLY A 124 1.98 8.90 8.39
C GLY A 124 1.54 10.31 8.72
N HIS A 125 1.33 11.12 7.69
CA HIS A 125 0.88 12.49 7.89
C HIS A 125 -0.11 12.92 6.82
N ILE A 126 -0.93 13.88 7.19
CA ILE A 126 -1.86 14.53 6.29
C ILE A 126 -2.01 15.97 6.73
N GLU A 127 -1.97 16.87 5.77
CA GLU A 127 -2.18 18.30 6.00
C GLU A 127 -3.47 18.73 5.32
N ASN A 128 -4.16 19.71 5.92
CA ASN A 128 -5.30 20.38 5.31
C ASN A 128 -6.48 19.45 4.91
N CYS A 129 -6.71 18.37 5.65
CA CYS A 129 -7.77 17.41 5.36
C CYS A 129 -9.15 17.94 5.77
N LYS A 130 -10.17 17.62 4.97
CA LYS A 130 -11.57 17.86 5.31
C LYS A 130 -12.10 16.64 6.05
N GLY A 131 -12.11 16.70 7.38
CA GLY A 131 -12.68 15.66 8.24
C GLY A 131 -11.65 14.85 9.03
N LYS A 132 -11.96 14.66 10.33
CA LYS A 132 -11.06 14.02 11.29
C LYS A 132 -10.86 12.53 10.99
N ALA A 133 -11.93 11.82 10.66
CA ALA A 133 -11.90 10.39 10.38
C ALA A 133 -11.02 10.07 9.16
N ALA A 134 -11.24 10.76 8.04
CA ALA A 134 -10.44 10.58 6.81
C ALA A 134 -8.95 10.91 7.03
N ALA A 135 -8.66 11.92 7.87
CA ALA A 135 -7.30 12.25 8.25
C ALA A 135 -6.62 11.09 9.00
N PHE A 136 -7.28 10.54 10.03
CA PHE A 136 -6.79 9.39 10.78
C PHE A 136 -6.62 8.15 9.92
N GLU A 137 -7.58 7.88 9.02
CA GLU A 137 -7.53 6.71 8.15
C GLU A 137 -6.30 6.77 7.23
N LYS A 138 -6.11 7.89 6.51
CA LYS A 138 -4.96 8.04 5.61
C LYS A 138 -3.65 7.97 6.37
N ALA A 139 -3.51 8.72 7.47
CA ALA A 139 -2.28 8.77 8.23
C ALA A 139 -1.94 7.38 8.83
N LYS A 140 -2.91 6.63 9.34
CA LYS A 140 -2.68 5.28 9.90
C LYS A 140 -2.28 4.29 8.80
N LYS A 141 -2.96 4.31 7.65
CA LYS A 141 -2.63 3.45 6.50
C LYS A 141 -1.22 3.75 5.98
N GLU A 142 -0.89 5.02 5.81
CA GLU A 142 0.43 5.46 5.33
C GLU A 142 1.55 5.11 6.33
N GLY A 143 1.37 5.45 7.62
CA GLY A 143 2.37 5.19 8.65
C GLY A 143 2.64 3.71 8.86
N THR A 144 1.61 2.87 8.87
CA THR A 144 1.75 1.41 9.00
C THR A 144 2.48 0.82 7.79
N THR A 145 2.12 1.26 6.59
CA THR A 145 2.74 0.80 5.35
C THR A 145 4.20 1.24 5.26
N ASP A 146 4.51 2.47 5.69
CA ASP A 146 5.87 2.97 5.72
C ASP A 146 6.74 2.20 6.73
N ALA A 147 6.24 1.97 7.94
CA ALA A 147 6.91 1.20 8.97
C ALA A 147 7.25 -0.22 8.49
N LEU A 148 6.29 -0.88 7.82
CA LEU A 148 6.49 -2.21 7.26
C LEU A 148 7.62 -2.24 6.22
N LYS A 149 7.63 -1.33 5.25
CA LYS A 149 8.70 -1.26 4.24
C LYS A 149 10.06 -1.03 4.88
N ARG A 150 10.11 -0.17 5.90
CA ARG A 150 11.35 0.17 6.61
C ARG A 150 11.86 -0.99 7.45
N ALA A 151 10.99 -1.72 8.13
CA ALA A 151 11.37 -2.94 8.85
C ALA A 151 11.88 -4.03 7.89
N LEU A 152 11.21 -4.23 6.74
CA LEU A 152 11.62 -5.21 5.73
C LEU A 152 12.99 -4.91 5.11
N ARG A 153 13.33 -3.64 4.89
CA ARG A 153 14.62 -3.28 4.29
C ARG A 153 15.81 -3.77 5.11
N ASN A 154 15.68 -3.86 6.44
CA ASN A 154 16.78 -4.20 7.34
C ASN A 154 17.29 -5.63 7.13
N PHE A 155 16.50 -6.51 6.49
CA PHE A 155 16.91 -7.88 6.17
C PHE A 155 17.80 -7.98 4.92
N GLY A 156 17.81 -7.00 4.00
CA GLY A 156 18.69 -7.09 2.82
C GLY A 156 18.38 -6.13 1.67
N ASN A 157 19.28 -6.15 0.68
CA ASN A 157 19.19 -5.33 -0.53
C ASN A 157 17.92 -5.61 -1.33
N VAL A 158 17.58 -6.89 -1.49
CA VAL A 158 16.40 -7.31 -2.29
C VAL A 158 15.10 -6.81 -1.69
N LEU A 159 15.04 -6.57 -0.38
CA LEU A 159 13.85 -6.06 0.31
C LEU A 159 13.82 -4.52 0.39
N GLY A 160 14.74 -3.86 -0.32
CA GLY A 160 14.71 -2.42 -0.52
C GLY A 160 15.86 -1.66 0.13
N ASN A 161 16.84 -2.32 0.76
CA ASN A 161 18.01 -1.60 1.27
C ASN A 161 18.83 -0.93 0.14
N CYS A 162 18.81 -1.51 -1.07
CA CYS A 162 19.57 -0.97 -2.21
C CYS A 162 19.10 0.42 -2.67
N ILE A 163 17.87 0.86 -2.37
CA ILE A 163 17.35 2.16 -2.82
C ILE A 163 18.04 3.35 -2.13
N TYR A 164 18.75 3.11 -1.02
CA TYR A 164 19.53 4.14 -0.33
C TYR A 164 20.92 4.36 -0.94
N ASP A 165 21.38 3.42 -1.77
CA ASP A 165 22.64 3.55 -2.49
C ASP A 165 22.44 4.45 -3.74
N LYS A 166 23.14 5.59 -3.71
CA LYS A 166 23.09 6.59 -4.80
C LYS A 166 23.72 6.07 -6.08
N ASP A 167 24.76 5.24 -5.99
CA ASP A 167 25.47 4.70 -7.16
C ASP A 167 24.61 3.65 -7.86
N TYR A 168 23.89 2.84 -7.08
CA TYR A 168 22.88 1.93 -7.59
C TYR A 168 21.74 2.69 -8.28
N LEU A 169 21.17 3.72 -7.63
CA LEU A 169 20.10 4.53 -8.22
C LEU A 169 20.51 5.17 -9.55
N ALA A 170 21.75 5.67 -9.64
CA ALA A 170 22.27 6.28 -10.87
C ALA A 170 22.41 5.29 -12.05
N LYS A 171 22.55 3.99 -11.76
CA LYS A 171 22.65 2.93 -12.77
C LYS A 171 21.28 2.37 -13.13
N VAL A 172 20.46 2.02 -12.13
CA VAL A 172 19.16 1.35 -12.34
C VAL A 172 18.14 2.26 -13.04
N THR A 173 18.18 3.57 -12.77
CA THR A 173 17.27 4.54 -13.40
C THR A 173 17.53 4.76 -14.90
N LYS A 174 18.70 4.34 -15.41
CA LYS A 174 19.02 4.36 -16.84
C LYS A 174 18.44 3.15 -17.58
N LEU A 175 18.09 2.10 -16.86
CA LEU A 175 17.48 0.89 -17.41
C LEU A 175 15.98 1.11 -17.57
N LYS A 176 15.43 0.80 -18.75
CA LYS A 176 13.99 0.87 -18.99
C LYS A 176 13.36 -0.48 -18.65
N PRO A 177 12.36 -0.55 -17.75
CA PRO A 177 11.64 -1.79 -17.50
C PRO A 177 10.85 -2.21 -18.75
N GLY A 178 10.86 -3.50 -19.07
CA GLY A 178 10.03 -4.05 -20.15
C GLY A 178 8.54 -4.07 -19.75
N PRO A 179 7.61 -4.02 -20.72
CA PRO A 179 6.19 -4.13 -20.41
C PRO A 179 5.89 -5.51 -19.83
N THR A 180 5.26 -5.54 -18.65
CA THR A 180 4.79 -6.79 -18.04
C THR A 180 3.60 -7.32 -18.83
N LYS A 181 3.70 -8.52 -19.39
CA LYS A 181 2.57 -9.18 -20.08
C LYS A 181 1.63 -9.76 -19.01
N PHE A 182 0.36 -9.37 -19.05
CA PHE A 182 -0.67 -9.97 -18.22
C PHE A 182 -1.03 -11.36 -18.78
N ASP A 183 -1.02 -12.37 -17.92
CA ASP A 183 -1.36 -13.75 -18.29
C ASP A 183 -2.69 -14.14 -17.65
N GLU A 184 -3.75 -14.17 -18.45
CA GLU A 184 -5.11 -14.52 -18.02
C GLU A 184 -5.23 -15.96 -17.50
N ASN A 185 -4.32 -16.85 -17.90
CA ASN A 185 -4.37 -18.27 -17.53
C ASN A 185 -3.86 -18.53 -16.11
N LYS A 186 -3.06 -17.60 -15.55
CA LYS A 186 -2.57 -17.69 -14.17
C LYS A 186 -3.56 -17.09 -13.15
N LEU A 187 -4.71 -16.59 -13.61
CA LEU A 187 -5.73 -16.04 -12.73
C LEU A 187 -6.46 -17.16 -11.98
N HIS A 188 -6.54 -17.05 -10.65
CA HIS A 188 -7.36 -17.95 -9.86
C HIS A 188 -8.84 -17.68 -10.17
N ARG A 189 -9.54 -18.67 -10.72
CA ARG A 189 -10.97 -18.60 -11.05
C ARG A 189 -11.74 -19.55 -10.14
N HIS A 190 -12.94 -19.15 -9.74
CA HIS A 190 -13.88 -20.06 -9.09
C HIS A 190 -14.18 -21.25 -10.01
N SER A 191 -14.55 -22.40 -9.43
CA SER A 191 -14.82 -23.65 -10.15
C SER A 191 -15.77 -23.46 -11.34
N ASP A 192 -16.73 -22.55 -11.20
CA ASP A 192 -17.81 -22.36 -12.17
C ASP A 192 -17.41 -21.49 -13.37
N PHE A 193 -16.31 -20.74 -13.26
CA PHE A 193 -15.82 -19.79 -14.28
C PHE A 193 -14.43 -20.14 -14.81
N ALA A 194 -13.84 -21.25 -14.33
CA ALA A 194 -12.64 -21.81 -14.92
C ALA A 194 -12.95 -22.17 -16.38
N LYS A 195 -12.17 -21.62 -17.34
CA LYS A 195 -12.26 -22.05 -18.73
C LYS A 195 -12.00 -23.56 -18.72
N LYS A 196 -13.01 -24.36 -19.06
CA LYS A 196 -12.82 -25.77 -19.41
C LYS A 196 -11.87 -25.78 -20.60
N GLU A 197 -10.59 -26.05 -20.36
CA GLU A 197 -9.68 -26.36 -21.46
C GLU A 197 -10.27 -27.55 -22.21
N GLU A 198 -10.23 -27.51 -23.55
CA GLU A 198 -10.71 -28.57 -24.44
C GLU A 198 -9.90 -29.88 -24.25
N LYS A 199 -10.12 -30.58 -23.14
CA LYS A 199 -9.81 -32.00 -22.94
C LYS A 199 -11.09 -32.86 -22.98
N GLU A 200 -12.21 -32.30 -23.42
CA GLU A 200 -13.50 -33.00 -23.52
C GLU A 200 -13.78 -33.58 -24.93
N LYS A 201 -12.90 -33.42 -25.93
CA LYS A 201 -13.13 -34.02 -27.28
C LYS A 201 -12.87 -35.54 -27.38
N GLU A 202 -12.34 -36.20 -26.34
CA GLU A 202 -12.15 -37.67 -26.35
C GLU A 202 -13.07 -38.45 -25.38
N LYS A 203 -13.79 -37.80 -24.47
CA LYS A 203 -14.67 -38.50 -23.51
C LYS A 203 -16.17 -38.48 -23.86
N GLU A 204 -16.61 -37.60 -24.77
CA GLU A 204 -18.03 -37.49 -25.14
C GLU A 204 -18.57 -38.64 -26.00
N LYS A 205 -17.73 -39.55 -26.54
CA LYS A 205 -18.21 -40.70 -27.32
C LYS A 205 -18.69 -41.88 -26.49
N GLU A 206 -18.35 -41.97 -25.20
CA GLU A 206 -18.63 -43.17 -24.39
C GLU A 206 -19.79 -42.99 -23.39
N GLU A 207 -20.04 -41.77 -22.90
CA GLU A 207 -21.12 -41.52 -21.92
C GLU A 207 -22.52 -41.31 -22.53
N SER A 208 -22.63 -41.20 -23.86
CA SER A 208 -23.93 -40.99 -24.54
C SER A 208 -24.82 -42.24 -24.59
N LEU A 209 -24.29 -43.42 -24.26
CA LEU A 209 -25.04 -44.68 -24.29
C LEU A 209 -25.73 -45.03 -22.95
N ILE A 210 -25.28 -44.49 -21.82
CA ILE A 210 -25.78 -44.92 -20.49
C ILE A 210 -26.92 -44.01 -19.99
N LYS A 211 -27.02 -42.76 -20.45
CA LYS A 211 -28.05 -41.79 -20.00
C LYS A 211 -29.44 -42.01 -20.59
N LYS A 212 -29.63 -42.98 -21.49
CA LYS A 212 -30.93 -43.21 -22.15
C LYS A 212 -31.89 -44.12 -21.37
N GLU A 213 -31.43 -44.83 -20.33
CA GLU A 213 -32.27 -45.77 -19.57
C GLU A 213 -32.74 -45.28 -18.19
N MET A 214 -32.25 -44.12 -17.71
CA MET A 214 -32.50 -43.67 -16.33
C MET A 214 -33.14 -42.27 -16.27
N ALA A 215 -33.97 -41.94 -17.26
CA ALA A 215 -34.75 -40.71 -17.30
C ALA A 215 -36.28 -40.92 -17.10
N ASP A 216 -36.75 -42.17 -17.06
CA ASP A 216 -38.19 -42.48 -16.95
C ASP A 216 -38.67 -42.80 -15.52
N SER A 217 -37.93 -42.43 -14.47
CA SER A 217 -38.31 -42.84 -13.09
C SER A 217 -38.06 -41.85 -11.95
N LEU A 218 -37.93 -40.53 -12.22
CA LEU A 218 -37.77 -39.55 -11.12
C LEU A 218 -38.65 -38.29 -11.22
N ASP A 219 -39.66 -38.29 -12.09
CA ASP A 219 -40.51 -37.12 -12.35
C ASP A 219 -41.74 -37.01 -11.42
N ASP A 220 -41.76 -37.74 -10.29
CA ASP A 220 -42.96 -37.85 -9.42
C ASP A 220 -42.68 -37.70 -7.91
N LEU A 221 -41.61 -37.01 -7.49
CA LEU A 221 -41.34 -36.87 -6.04
C LEU A 221 -40.56 -35.63 -5.58
N LEU A 222 -40.79 -34.44 -6.14
CA LEU A 222 -40.35 -33.18 -5.49
C LEU A 222 -41.34 -32.02 -5.74
N ASP A 223 -42.64 -32.29 -5.53
CA ASP A 223 -43.64 -31.25 -5.23
C ASP A 223 -43.75 -31.13 -3.70
N ALA A 224 -42.96 -30.24 -3.11
CA ALA A 224 -43.16 -29.74 -1.74
C ALA A 224 -42.45 -28.40 -1.54
N ASP A 225 -43.25 -27.33 -1.64
CA ASP A 225 -43.17 -26.03 -0.96
C ASP A 225 -41.88 -25.69 -0.20
N PHE A 226 -41.13 -24.72 -0.71
CA PHE A 226 -40.25 -23.88 0.10
C PHE A 226 -40.41 -22.41 -0.31
N ASP A 227 -41.38 -21.76 0.33
CA ASP A 227 -41.60 -20.32 0.28
C ASP A 227 -40.49 -19.54 1.05
N GLU A 228 -40.29 -18.30 0.60
CA GLU A 228 -39.76 -17.14 1.34
C GLU A 228 -38.27 -17.07 1.71
N MET A 229 -37.52 -16.13 1.10
CA MET A 229 -37.36 -14.78 1.66
C MET A 229 -36.40 -13.92 0.83
N ASP A 230 -36.89 -12.73 0.48
CA ASP A 230 -36.27 -11.65 -0.28
C ASP A 230 -35.12 -11.00 0.53
N PHE A 231 -33.87 -11.10 0.06
CA PHE A 231 -32.72 -10.39 0.66
C PHE A 231 -32.32 -9.22 -0.25
N ALA A 232 -33.13 -8.16 -0.23
CA ALA A 232 -32.78 -6.87 -0.81
C ALA A 232 -31.65 -6.24 0.03
N ILE A 233 -30.40 -6.42 -0.41
CA ILE A 233 -29.25 -5.66 0.08
C ILE A 233 -29.16 -4.37 -0.74
N ASN A 234 -29.46 -3.24 -0.09
CA ASN A 234 -29.13 -1.93 -0.61
C ASN A 234 -27.61 -1.81 -0.75
N GLU A 235 -27.14 -1.51 -1.97
CA GLU A 235 -25.77 -1.12 -2.28
C GLU A 235 -25.45 0.22 -1.60
N GLU A 236 -24.57 0.19 -0.60
CA GLU A 236 -23.83 1.39 -0.19
C GLU A 236 -22.37 1.01 0.11
N GLY A 237 -21.53 1.20 -0.91
CA GLY A 237 -20.09 1.48 -0.85
C GLY A 237 -19.23 0.50 -0.05
N HIS A 238 -18.70 -0.52 -0.71
CA HIS A 238 -17.66 -1.37 -0.13
C HIS A 238 -16.29 -0.65 -0.11
N PRO A 239 -15.52 -0.75 0.98
CA PRO A 239 -14.27 -0.02 1.20
C PRO A 239 -13.06 -0.50 0.38
N ASP A 240 -13.25 -1.49 -0.51
CA ASP A 240 -12.17 -2.17 -1.23
C ASP A 240 -12.09 -1.81 -2.73
N GLU A 241 -12.74 -0.74 -3.15
CA GLU A 241 -12.67 -0.30 -4.54
C GLU A 241 -11.30 0.31 -4.89
N ILE A 242 -10.53 -0.43 -5.69
CA ILE A 242 -9.33 0.06 -6.36
C ILE A 242 -9.77 0.68 -7.69
N VAL A 243 -9.86 2.00 -7.75
CA VAL A 243 -10.18 2.73 -8.98
C VAL A 243 -8.97 2.70 -9.93
N LEU A 244 -9.13 2.07 -11.09
CA LEU A 244 -8.16 2.13 -12.17
C LEU A 244 -8.22 3.51 -12.87
N PRO A 245 -7.09 4.15 -13.18
CA PRO A 245 -7.09 5.36 -14.00
C PRO A 245 -7.62 5.04 -15.42
N PRO A 246 -8.37 5.95 -16.07
CA PRO A 246 -8.93 5.70 -17.39
C PRO A 246 -7.82 5.45 -18.41
N ALA A 247 -7.97 4.37 -19.18
CA ALA A 247 -7.06 4.05 -20.28
C ALA A 247 -7.19 5.12 -21.37
N ASN A 248 -6.11 5.88 -21.59
CA ASN A 248 -6.01 6.83 -22.70
C ASN A 248 -5.89 6.06 -24.02
N ASN A 249 -7.03 5.74 -24.64
CA ASN A 249 -7.07 5.30 -26.04
C ASN A 249 -7.26 6.53 -26.93
N PRO A 250 -6.32 6.83 -27.85
CA PRO A 250 -6.61 7.75 -28.94
C PRO A 250 -7.47 7.02 -29.98
N SER A 251 -8.34 7.77 -30.64
CA SER A 251 -9.16 7.43 -31.81
C SER A 251 -10.41 6.56 -31.60
N THR A 252 -11.57 7.23 -31.57
CA THR A 252 -12.65 6.92 -32.51
C THR A 252 -13.53 8.15 -32.76
N THR A 253 -13.55 8.56 -34.02
CA THR A 253 -14.47 9.51 -34.66
C THR A 253 -15.91 9.00 -34.65
N VAL A 254 -16.90 9.88 -34.48
CA VAL A 254 -18.13 10.09 -35.30
C VAL A 254 -19.10 11.08 -34.56
N PRO A 255 -20.19 11.61 -35.16
CA PRO A 255 -20.21 12.65 -36.19
C PRO A 255 -21.11 13.86 -35.80
N ASN A 256 -21.03 14.87 -36.65
CA ASN A 256 -21.76 16.14 -36.63
C ASN A 256 -23.29 15.96 -36.74
N GLN A 257 -24.08 16.53 -35.82
CA GLN A 257 -25.46 16.93 -36.09
C GLN A 257 -25.76 18.29 -35.45
N ALA A 258 -26.12 19.22 -36.33
CA ALA A 258 -26.42 20.61 -36.06
C ALA A 258 -27.85 20.78 -35.52
N ILE A 259 -28.02 21.59 -34.48
CA ILE A 259 -29.21 22.44 -34.28
C ILE A 259 -28.74 23.79 -33.73
N ASN A 260 -28.98 24.84 -34.51
CA ASN A 260 -28.87 26.26 -34.15
C ASN A 260 -30.17 26.68 -33.44
N PRO A 261 -30.23 27.73 -32.59
CA PRO A 261 -30.17 29.07 -33.15
C PRO A 261 -29.48 30.16 -32.29
N GLN A 262 -28.71 31.00 -32.99
CA GLN A 262 -28.61 32.47 -32.89
C GLN A 262 -28.85 33.15 -31.53
N LEU A 263 -27.82 33.88 -31.05
CA LEU A 263 -27.95 35.33 -30.76
C LEU A 263 -26.58 36.02 -30.58
N LYS A 264 -26.22 36.79 -31.63
CA LYS A 264 -25.55 38.10 -31.68
C LYS A 264 -24.56 38.52 -30.57
N SER A 265 -23.38 38.89 -31.09
CA SER A 265 -22.69 40.18 -30.95
C SER A 265 -21.32 40.14 -30.28
N ALA A 266 -20.33 40.52 -31.09
CA ALA A 266 -18.95 40.73 -30.74
C ALA A 266 -18.77 42.08 -30.07
N GLN A 267 -17.92 42.14 -29.05
CA GLN A 267 -17.08 43.31 -28.79
C GLN A 267 -15.87 42.93 -27.92
N ASN A 268 -14.69 43.14 -28.51
CA ASN A 268 -13.38 43.29 -27.87
C ASN A 268 -13.46 44.08 -26.56
N MET A 269 -12.69 43.69 -25.54
CA MET A 269 -11.94 44.64 -24.69
C MET A 269 -10.70 44.00 -24.05
N GLN A 270 -9.56 44.65 -24.29
CA GLN A 270 -8.25 44.43 -23.68
C GLN A 270 -8.24 44.87 -22.20
N PRO A 271 -7.28 44.38 -21.39
CA PRO A 271 -7.14 44.77 -19.98
C PRO A 271 -6.46 46.15 -19.83
N PRO A 272 -6.85 46.98 -18.83
CA PRO A 272 -6.24 48.28 -18.62
C PRO A 272 -4.89 48.19 -17.90
N SER A 273 -3.94 48.96 -18.43
CA SER A 273 -2.59 49.20 -17.96
C SER A 273 -2.52 50.14 -16.76
N ARG A 274 -1.63 49.83 -15.81
CA ARG A 274 -1.17 50.70 -14.73
C ARG A 274 -0.37 51.89 -15.29
N PRO A 275 -0.52 53.12 -14.77
CA PRO A 275 0.49 54.14 -14.90
C PRO A 275 1.38 54.22 -13.65
N MET A 276 2.69 54.14 -13.88
CA MET A 276 3.74 54.66 -12.99
C MET A 276 3.77 56.18 -13.09
N GLY A 277 3.66 56.88 -11.96
CA GLY A 277 3.92 58.30 -11.81
C GLY A 277 4.96 58.52 -10.73
N ARG A 278 6.10 59.11 -11.13
CA ARG A 278 7.30 59.40 -10.34
C ARG A 278 7.36 60.92 -10.14
N SER A 279 7.54 61.41 -8.91
CA SER A 279 8.23 62.69 -8.60
C SER A 279 8.39 62.86 -7.09
N VAL A 280 9.61 62.82 -6.53
CA VAL A 280 10.44 63.94 -5.96
C VAL A 280 9.88 64.54 -4.65
N SER A 281 10.60 64.95 -3.60
CA SER A 281 12.02 65.10 -3.21
C SER A 281 12.04 65.48 -1.71
N ALA A 282 13.24 65.51 -1.11
CA ALA A 282 13.64 65.93 0.25
C ALA A 282 13.45 64.85 1.33
N GLY A 283 14.48 64.31 1.99
CA GLY A 283 15.82 64.82 2.26
C GLY A 283 15.93 65.05 3.76
N ASN A 284 16.59 64.15 4.50
CA ASN A 284 17.40 64.55 5.65
C ASN A 284 18.33 63.42 6.12
N ALA A 285 19.56 63.80 6.42
CA ALA A 285 20.61 62.97 7.00
C ALA A 285 20.37 62.71 8.49
N GLY A 286 20.87 61.59 9.01
CA GLY A 286 20.83 61.31 10.45
C GLY A 286 21.27 59.91 10.85
N ASN A 287 22.59 59.69 10.87
CA ASN A 287 23.38 58.94 11.86
C ASN A 287 22.80 57.71 12.61
N MET A 288 23.60 56.62 12.52
CA MET A 288 24.06 55.72 13.63
C MET A 288 23.00 54.82 14.29
N ARG A 289 23.22 53.55 14.67
CA ARG A 289 24.40 52.72 14.91
C ARG A 289 23.94 51.25 15.01
N GLY A 290 24.71 50.30 14.48
CA GLY A 290 24.51 48.85 14.68
C GLY A 290 25.08 48.34 16.03
N PRO A 291 24.79 47.08 16.41
CA PRO A 291 24.93 46.58 17.77
C PRO A 291 26.36 46.17 18.15
N GLN A 292 26.75 46.38 19.41
CA GLN A 292 28.01 45.94 20.00
C GLN A 292 27.77 44.86 21.08
N THR A 293 28.55 43.79 20.99
CA THR A 293 29.11 42.96 22.09
C THR A 293 30.63 42.84 21.80
N PRO A 294 31.54 42.32 22.65
CA PRO A 294 31.42 41.61 23.94
C PRO A 294 32.45 42.07 25.02
N THR A 295 32.44 41.44 26.22
CA THR A 295 33.59 41.01 27.10
C THR A 295 33.12 40.94 28.57
N GLN A 296 33.04 39.74 29.16
CA GLN A 296 34.03 39.05 30.02
C GLN A 296 34.51 39.86 31.24
N GLY A 297 34.23 39.30 32.43
CA GLY A 297 34.81 39.73 33.71
C GLY A 297 34.37 38.81 34.86
N ALA A 298 35.19 37.81 35.16
CA ALA A 298 35.37 37.20 36.48
C ALA A 298 36.69 37.75 37.05
N PRO A 299 37.03 37.65 38.35
CA PRO A 299 36.48 36.81 39.42
C PRO A 299 35.54 37.53 40.39
#